data_AF-K0KA74-F1
#
_entry.id   AF-K0KA74-F1
#
_cell.length_a   1.000
_cell.length_b   1.000
_cell.length_c   1.000
_cell.angle_alpha   90.00
_cell.angle_beta   90.00
_cell.angle_gamma   90.00
#
_symmetry.space_group_name_H-M   'P 1'
#
loop_
_entity.id
_entity.type
_entity.pdbx_description
1 polymer ?
#
loop_
_entity_poly.entity_id
_entity_poly.type
_entity_poly.pdbx_seq_one_letter_code
_entity_poly.pdbx_strand_id
1 'polypeptide(L)'
;MALQDLPVMLGGFKLMITEAPSVKLKELEDGSMTPVVDRVSGEEQYVVTLFAKPLPVDGRRAGKGEEIRVNLPGDPGEGFEEGMYVELVNAVVNTYEIPDRNNPRVIASAGLWFKAAGLKPAARPSVVPNAA
;
A
#
# COMPACT_ATOMS: atom_id res chain seq x y z
N MET A 1 18.75 7.03 8.78
CA MET A 1 17.54 7.26 9.59
C MET A 1 16.36 6.97 8.68
N ALA A 2 15.53 5.96 8.96
CA ALA A 2 14.32 5.75 8.19
C ALA A 2 13.40 6.98 8.40
N LEU A 3 12.81 7.50 7.33
CA LEU A 3 11.88 8.63 7.44
C LEU A 3 10.71 8.23 8.36
N GLN A 4 10.24 9.17 9.18
CA GLN A 4 9.00 9.03 9.93
C GLN A 4 7.82 8.83 8.96
N ASP A 5 6.81 8.06 9.39
CA ASP A 5 5.61 7.83 8.58
C ASP A 5 4.96 9.17 8.17
N LEU A 6 4.87 9.41 6.86
CA LEU A 6 4.29 10.61 6.27
C LEU A 6 2.85 10.35 5.83
N PRO A 7 1.86 11.16 6.25
CA PRO A 7 0.48 11.02 5.76
C PRO A 7 0.38 11.13 4.24
N VAL A 8 -0.45 10.30 3.63
CA VAL A 8 -0.73 10.31 2.18
C VAL A 8 -2.19 10.65 1.92
N MET A 9 -2.43 11.66 1.07
CA MET A 9 -3.77 12.07 0.66
C MET A 9 -4.15 11.41 -0.66
N LEU A 10 -5.00 10.38 -0.61
CA LEU A 10 -5.43 9.62 -1.79
C LEU A 10 -6.86 9.94 -2.27
N GLY A 11 -7.53 10.96 -1.72
CA GLY A 11 -8.91 11.30 -2.08
C GLY A 11 -9.14 11.66 -3.56
N GLY A 12 -8.08 12.03 -4.29
CA GLY A 12 -8.13 12.27 -5.73
C GLY A 12 -7.97 11.00 -6.59
N PHE A 13 -7.94 9.82 -5.99
CA PHE A 13 -7.71 8.54 -6.66
C PHE A 13 -8.84 7.57 -6.34
N LYS A 14 -9.16 6.72 -7.32
CA LYS A 14 -9.88 5.47 -7.07
C LYS A 14 -8.88 4.36 -6.86
N LEU A 15 -9.03 3.63 -5.76
CA LEU A 15 -8.17 2.51 -5.42
C LEU A 15 -8.97 1.23 -5.62
N MET A 16 -8.50 0.39 -6.53
CA MET A 16 -9.11 -0.90 -6.82
C MET A 16 -8.17 -2.00 -6.36
N ILE A 17 -8.67 -3.02 -5.67
CA ILE A 17 -7.89 -4.19 -5.31
C ILE A 17 -7.50 -4.95 -6.58
N THR A 18 -6.21 -5.19 -6.78
CA THR A 18 -5.69 -6.07 -7.85
C THR A 18 -5.11 -7.37 -7.30
N GLU A 19 -4.72 -7.40 -6.02
CA GLU A 19 -4.48 -8.64 -5.28
C GLU A 19 -5.15 -8.50 -3.91
N ALA A 20 -6.01 -9.47 -3.56
CA ALA A 20 -6.74 -9.46 -2.29
C ALA A 20 -5.78 -9.43 -1.08
N PRO A 21 -6.20 -8.88 0.07
CA PRO A 21 -5.40 -8.89 1.28
C PRO A 21 -4.98 -10.32 1.64
N SER A 22 -3.69 -10.49 1.91
CA SER A 22 -3.13 -11.78 2.32
C SER A 22 -2.02 -11.59 3.34
N VAL A 23 -1.75 -12.64 4.12
CA VAL A 23 -0.66 -12.65 5.10
C VAL A 23 0.65 -12.34 4.38
N LYS A 24 1.35 -11.32 4.86
CA LYS A 24 2.61 -10.90 4.30
C LYS A 24 3.68 -11.91 4.69
N LEU A 25 4.34 -12.49 3.70
CA LEU A 25 5.42 -13.44 3.90
C LEU A 25 6.78 -12.76 3.72
N LYS A 26 7.78 -13.26 4.44
CA LYS A 26 9.20 -12.97 4.20
C LYS A 26 9.95 -14.27 3.98
N GLU A 27 10.93 -14.23 3.10
CA GLU A 27 11.87 -15.34 2.89
C GLU A 27 12.95 -15.32 3.99
N LEU A 28 13.30 -16.50 4.50
CA LEU A 28 14.40 -16.73 5.43
C LEU A 28 15.69 -17.09 4.68
N GLU A 29 16.84 -17.10 5.37
CA GLU A 29 18.14 -17.39 4.74
C GLU A 29 18.23 -18.78 4.09
N ASP A 30 17.39 -19.72 4.55
CA ASP A 30 17.28 -21.08 4.02
C ASP A 30 16.28 -21.20 2.85
N GLY A 31 15.69 -20.08 2.41
CA GLY A 31 14.72 -20.02 1.32
C GLY A 31 13.28 -20.36 1.73
N SER A 32 13.02 -20.66 3.02
CA SER A 32 11.66 -20.89 3.50
C SER A 32 10.89 -19.58 3.68
N MET A 33 9.56 -19.63 3.54
CA MET A 33 8.68 -18.46 3.74
C MET A 33 8.05 -18.51 5.13
N THR A 34 8.07 -17.40 5.86
CA THR A 34 7.39 -17.25 7.15
C THR A 34 6.52 -15.99 7.16
N PRO A 35 5.39 -15.99 7.90
CA PRO A 35 4.64 -14.77 8.16
C PRO A 35 5.50 -13.67 8.77
N VAL A 36 5.25 -12.44 8.31
CA VAL A 36 5.77 -11.24 8.96
C VAL A 36 4.83 -10.93 10.12
N VAL A 37 5.38 -10.92 11.33
CA VAL A 37 4.64 -10.59 12.56
C VAL A 37 5.12 -9.27 13.15
N ASP A 38 4.20 -8.51 13.74
CA ASP A 38 4.56 -7.40 14.61
C ASP A 38 5.33 -7.91 15.83
N ARG A 39 6.38 -7.20 16.24
CA ARG A 39 7.25 -7.66 17.32
C ARG A 39 6.65 -7.47 18.71
N VAL A 40 5.67 -6.58 18.85
CA VAL A 40 5.06 -6.22 20.14
C VAL A 40 3.75 -6.97 20.32
N SER A 41 2.84 -6.93 19.34
CA SER A 41 1.55 -7.63 19.43
C SER A 41 1.63 -9.10 19.04
N GLY A 42 2.61 -9.49 18.22
CA GLY A 42 2.71 -10.83 17.66
C GLY A 42 1.72 -11.10 16.52
N GLU A 43 0.94 -10.09 16.10
CA GLU A 43 -0.05 -10.24 15.02
C GLU A 43 0.63 -10.35 13.65
N GLU A 44 0.05 -11.19 12.79
CA GLU A 44 0.48 -11.29 11.39
C GLU A 44 0.14 -10.00 10.64
N GLN A 45 1.10 -9.50 9.88
CA GLN A 45 0.90 -8.37 8.99
C GLN A 45 0.32 -8.86 7.67
N TYR A 46 -0.49 -8.01 7.05
CA TYR A 46 -1.10 -8.30 5.75
C TYR A 46 -0.55 -7.35 4.70
N VAL A 47 -0.69 -7.75 3.44
CA VAL A 47 -0.40 -6.91 2.28
C VAL A 47 -1.57 -6.98 1.31
N VAL A 48 -1.92 -5.84 0.72
CA VAL A 48 -2.90 -5.72 -0.37
C VAL A 48 -2.26 -4.97 -1.53
N THR A 49 -2.54 -5.39 -2.76
CA THR A 49 -2.10 -4.67 -3.97
C THR A 49 -3.28 -3.90 -4.53
N LEU A 50 -3.08 -2.60 -4.76
CA LEU A 50 -4.10 -1.68 -5.25
C LEU A 50 -3.65 -1.02 -6.55
N PHE A 51 -4.57 -0.87 -7.50
CA PHE A 51 -4.39 0.04 -8.62
C PHE A 51 -4.97 1.41 -8.28
N ALA A 52 -4.08 2.38 -8.04
CA ALA A 52 -4.42 3.77 -7.77
C ALA A 52 -4.55 4.55 -9.08
N LYS A 53 -5.78 4.85 -9.50
CA LYS A 53 -6.05 5.62 -10.71
C LYS A 53 -6.58 7.02 -10.35
N PRO A 54 -5.97 8.11 -10.86
CA PRO A 54 -6.51 9.45 -10.68
C PRO A 54 -7.98 9.52 -11.12
N LEU A 55 -8.81 10.18 -10.31
CA LEU A 55 -10.17 10.50 -10.70
C LEU A 55 -10.15 11.44 -11.91
N PRO A 56 -11.08 11.26 -12.88
CA PRO A 56 -11.19 12.18 -13.99
C PRO A 56 -11.62 13.57 -13.46
N VAL A 57 -10.98 14.60 -13.98
CA VAL A 57 -11.29 16.01 -13.72
C VAL A 57 -11.73 16.63 -15.04
N ASP A 58 -12.86 17.33 -15.05
CA ASP A 58 -13.41 17.92 -16.26
C ASP A 58 -12.40 18.83 -16.98
N GLY A 59 -12.36 18.73 -18.31
CA GLY A 59 -11.42 19.49 -19.13
C GLY A 59 -9.96 19.03 -19.06
N ARG A 60 -9.66 17.98 -18.29
CA ARG A 60 -8.31 17.38 -18.21
C ARG A 60 -8.32 15.94 -18.71
N ARG A 61 -7.27 15.56 -19.42
CA ARG A 61 -7.05 14.15 -19.78
C ARG A 61 -6.84 13.35 -18.50
N ALA A 62 -7.52 12.21 -18.37
CA ALA A 62 -7.34 11.31 -17.24
C ALA A 62 -5.87 10.88 -17.11
N GLY A 63 -5.34 10.98 -15.89
CA GLY A 63 -4.00 10.51 -15.58
C GLY A 63 -3.87 8.99 -15.70
N LYS A 64 -2.63 8.52 -15.88
CA LYS A 64 -2.33 7.08 -15.78
C LYS A 64 -2.44 6.65 -14.31
N GLY A 65 -2.87 5.42 -14.09
CA GLY A 65 -2.83 4.81 -12.76
C GLY A 65 -1.54 4.05 -12.54
N GLU A 66 -1.29 3.70 -11.28
CA GLU A 66 -0.12 2.97 -10.83
C GLU A 66 -0.53 1.90 -9.81
N GLU A 67 0.19 0.78 -9.81
CA GLU A 67 0.02 -0.25 -8.77
C GLU A 67 0.85 0.11 -7.54
N ILE A 68 0.22 0.03 -6.37
CA ILE A 68 0.86 0.23 -5.08
C ILE A 68 0.62 -0.99 -4.19
N ARG A 69 1.64 -1.37 -3.41
CA ARG A 69 1.52 -2.38 -2.36
C ARG A 69 1.42 -1.71 -1.01
N VAL A 70 0.37 -2.04 -0.28
CA VAL A 70 0.05 -1.44 1.02
C VAL A 70 0.17 -2.49 2.11
N ASN A 71 1.02 -2.22 3.11
CA ASN A 71 1.11 -3.05 4.30
C ASN A 71 0.02 -2.67 5.31
N LEU A 72 -0.60 -3.67 5.90
CA LEU A 72 -1.60 -3.54 6.95
C LEU A 72 -1.06 -4.17 8.24
N PRO A 73 -1.33 -3.58 9.41
CA PRO A 73 -0.83 -4.10 10.68
C PRO A 73 -1.49 -5.43 11.10
N GLY A 74 -2.63 -5.78 10.49
CA GLY A 74 -3.39 -6.99 10.74
C GLY A 74 -4.41 -7.26 9.62
N ASP A 75 -5.25 -8.27 9.84
CA ASP A 75 -6.32 -8.65 8.91
C ASP A 75 -7.34 -7.50 8.75
N PRO A 76 -7.61 -7.00 7.52
CA PRO A 76 -8.61 -5.95 7.31
C PRO A 76 -10.06 -6.43 7.47
N GLY A 77 -10.31 -7.72 7.63
CA GLY A 77 -11.63 -8.34 7.72
C GLY A 77 -12.08 -9.00 6.42
N GLU A 78 -13.25 -9.62 6.45
CA GLU A 78 -13.82 -10.33 5.30
C GLU A 78 -14.37 -9.39 4.22
N GLY A 79 -14.46 -9.89 2.98
CA GLY A 79 -15.16 -9.20 1.89
C GLY A 79 -14.33 -8.15 1.14
N PHE A 80 -13.00 -8.26 1.16
CA PHE A 80 -12.09 -7.45 0.35
C PHE A 80 -11.48 -8.28 -0.79
N GLU A 81 -12.23 -8.41 -1.88
CA GLU A 81 -11.85 -9.23 -3.02
C GLU A 81 -11.23 -8.41 -4.16
N GLU A 82 -10.53 -9.10 -5.07
CA GLU A 82 -10.02 -8.50 -6.31
C GLU A 82 -11.15 -7.78 -7.08
N GLY A 83 -10.85 -6.59 -7.60
CA GLY A 83 -11.78 -5.74 -8.34
C GLY A 83 -12.63 -4.81 -7.47
N MET A 84 -12.66 -4.98 -6.14
CA MET A 84 -13.39 -4.08 -5.25
C MET A 84 -12.68 -2.73 -5.10
N TYR A 85 -13.45 -1.67 -4.91
CA TYR A 85 -12.94 -0.33 -4.63
C TYR A 85 -12.88 -0.08 -3.13
N VAL A 86 -11.78 0.51 -2.66
CA VAL A 86 -11.53 0.78 -1.25
C VAL A 86 -10.96 2.17 -0.99
N GLU A 87 -11.09 2.62 0.25
CA GLU A 87 -10.32 3.71 0.83
C GLU A 87 -9.33 3.13 1.84
N LEU A 88 -8.15 3.74 1.94
CA LEU A 88 -7.15 3.41 2.97
C LEU A 88 -7.42 4.22 4.24
N VAL A 89 -7.51 3.56 5.39
CA VAL A 89 -7.67 4.23 6.69
C VAL A 89 -6.30 4.67 7.20
N ASN A 90 -6.14 5.97 7.49
CA ASN A 90 -4.89 6.57 8.00
C ASN A 90 -3.66 6.19 7.16
N ALA A 91 -3.76 6.38 5.83
CA ALA A 91 -2.69 6.04 4.91
C ALA A 91 -1.41 6.84 5.17
N VAL A 92 -0.29 6.14 5.22
CA VAL A 92 1.05 6.73 5.35
C VAL A 92 2.02 6.11 4.37
N VAL A 93 3.12 6.82 4.11
CA VAL A 93 4.27 6.33 3.38
C VAL A 93 5.54 6.55 4.20
N ASN A 94 6.46 5.60 4.17
CA ASN A 94 7.82 5.82 4.65
C ASN A 94 8.84 5.31 3.64
N THR A 95 10.10 5.74 3.80
CA THR A 95 11.19 5.25 2.97
C THR A 95 11.86 4.05 3.60
N TYR A 96 12.43 3.19 2.75
CA TYR A 96 13.33 2.15 3.18
C TYR A 96 14.62 2.21 2.37
N GLU A 97 15.70 1.75 2.99
CA GLU A 97 17.00 1.56 2.37
C GLU A 97 17.51 0.20 2.81
N ILE A 98 17.90 -0.64 1.85
CA ILE A 98 18.52 -1.94 2.06
C ILE A 98 19.99 -1.80 1.68
N PRO A 99 20.91 -1.91 2.64
CA PRO A 99 22.34 -1.86 2.36
C PRO A 99 22.78 -3.10 1.57
N ASP A 100 23.84 -2.94 0.78
CA ASP A 100 24.49 -4.05 0.09
C ASP A 100 25.05 -5.06 1.12
N ARG A 101 24.87 -6.35 0.82
CA ARG A 101 25.24 -7.46 1.71
C ARG A 101 26.75 -7.52 1.98
N ASN A 102 27.56 -7.13 1.00
CA ASN A 102 29.02 -7.21 1.04
C ASN A 102 29.66 -5.88 1.46
N ASN A 103 29.01 -4.75 1.16
CA ASN A 103 29.47 -3.43 1.57
C ASN A 103 28.32 -2.58 2.15
N PRO A 104 28.13 -2.59 3.49
CA PRO A 104 27.01 -1.88 4.14
C PRO A 104 27.00 -0.35 3.97
N ARG A 105 28.06 0.25 3.42
CA ARG A 105 28.10 1.68 3.08
C ARG A 105 27.46 2.00 1.72
N VAL A 106 27.14 0.98 0.93
CA VAL A 106 26.47 1.10 -0.37
C VAL A 106 25.01 0.70 -0.17
N ILE A 107 24.09 1.46 -0.74
CA ILE A 107 22.67 1.12 -0.76
C ILE A 107 22.39 0.24 -1.98
N ALA A 108 21.96 -1.00 -1.76
CA ALA A 108 21.60 -1.93 -2.82
C ALA A 108 20.16 -1.69 -3.34
N SER A 109 19.26 -1.25 -2.46
CA SER A 109 17.89 -0.90 -2.83
C SER A 109 17.36 0.20 -1.93
N ALA A 110 16.54 1.09 -2.48
CA ALA A 110 15.78 2.06 -1.72
C ALA A 110 14.41 2.22 -2.36
N GLY A 111 13.43 2.63 -1.57
CA GLY A 111 12.07 2.83 -2.08
C GLY A 111 11.11 3.37 -1.05
N LEU A 112 9.83 3.27 -1.38
CA LEU A 112 8.71 3.69 -0.55
C LEU A 112 7.90 2.47 -0.12
N TRP A 113 7.43 2.46 1.13
CA TRP A 113 6.38 1.55 1.57
C TRP A 113 5.12 2.33 1.89
N PHE A 114 4.03 1.95 1.25
CA PHE A 114 2.70 2.40 1.66
C PHE A 114 2.22 1.53 2.82
N LYS A 115 1.54 2.17 3.77
CA LYS A 115 0.89 1.51 4.90
C LYS A 115 -0.46 2.14 5.14
N ALA A 116 -1.36 1.38 5.74
CA ALA A 116 -2.64 1.89 6.23
C ALA A 116 -3.04 1.12 7.49
N ALA A 117 -3.86 1.73 8.34
CA ALA A 117 -4.42 1.08 9.51
C ALA A 117 -5.48 0.01 9.15
N GLY A 118 -6.05 0.08 7.95
CA GLY A 118 -7.06 -0.85 7.47
C GLY A 118 -7.66 -0.40 6.14
N LEU A 119 -8.69 -1.14 5.71
CA LEU A 119 -9.44 -0.88 4.48
C LEU A 119 -10.89 -0.52 4.80
N LYS A 120 -11.48 0.31 3.95
CA LYS A 120 -12.91 0.63 3.99
C LYS A 120 -13.49 0.45 2.59
N PRO A 121 -14.66 -0.22 2.43
CA PRO A 121 -15.33 -0.30 1.13
C PRO A 121 -15.64 1.10 0.58
N ALA A 122 -15.38 1.29 -0.71
CA ALA A 122 -15.68 2.52 -1.43
C ALA A 122 -16.69 2.27 -2.54
N ALA A 123 -17.64 3.19 -2.71
CA ALA A 123 -18.47 3.21 -3.91
C ALA A 123 -17.59 3.48 -5.13
N ARG A 124 -17.98 2.95 -6.29
CA ARG A 124 -17.29 3.26 -7.55
C ARG A 124 -17.39 4.78 -7.80
N PRO A 125 -16.27 5.52 -7.83
CA PRO A 125 -16.34 6.97 -7.86
C PRO A 125 -16.76 7.51 -9.23
N SER A 126 -17.62 8.53 -9.23
CA SER A 126 -18.06 9.31 -10.39
C SER A 126 -17.09 10.47 -10.70
N VAL A 127 -17.29 11.16 -11.82
CA VAL A 127 -16.45 12.29 -12.28
C VAL A 127 -16.43 13.42 -11.24
N VAL A 128 -15.24 14.01 -11.01
CA VAL A 128 -15.09 15.17 -10.11
C VAL A 128 -15.20 16.46 -10.93
N PRO A 129 -16.07 17.41 -10.55
CA PRO A 129 -16.19 18.70 -11.23
C PRO A 129 -14.86 19.46 -11.21
N ASN A 130 -14.52 20.12 -12.32
CA ASN A 130 -13.37 21.03 -12.35
C ASN A 130 -13.70 22.26 -11.49
N ALA A 131 -13.01 22.45 -10.37
CA ALA A 131 -13.07 23.69 -9.62
C ALA A 131 -12.43 24.79 -10.49
N ALA A 132 -13.25 25.75 -10.92
CA ALA A 132 -12.86 26.90 -11.72
C ALA A 132 -11.90 27.82 -10.95
#